data_AF-A0A7R9AHU2-F1
#
_entry.id   AF-A0A7R9AHU2-F1
#
_cell.length_a   1.000
_cell.length_b   1.000
_cell.length_c   1.000
_cell.angle_alpha   90.00
_cell.angle_beta   90.00
_cell.angle_gamma   90.00
#
_symmetry.space_group_name_H-M   'P 1'
#
loop_
_entity.id
_entity.type
_entity.pdbx_description
1 polymer ?
#
loop_
_entity_poly.entity_id
_entity_poly.type
_entity_poly.pdbx_seq_one_letter_code
_entity_poly.pdbx_strand_id
1 'polypeptide(L)'
;DYLEAERRAAELERLTTSSDQNPQTLRQTTNDLTHVLTFALQDQRVSHPSSPPGRTTFASPRVRSQRPPSSRQIAEEMMTAISNLLGANVSVLEESDPNGEAAQAIYDVINSFTNDVPLEPGSTVAIRTENLFVQAEEIDPRQVDRQALVFSPGSHQREINSSRLSWEPRLEFPEEILKMASAALGRNESLRLQFAAFENDKLFARRGDGKQGRRRRVVAASIRGVRVQNLTDPVVYTLPNPWPGRKVLCIYWKEEVIAIILWGG
;
A
#
# COMPACT_ATOMS: atom_id res chain seq x y z
N ASP A 1 1.78 -22.91 -8.56
CA ASP A 1 1.77 -21.89 -7.50
C ASP A 1 1.56 -20.49 -8.07
N TYR A 2 2.42 -19.97 -8.95
CA TYR A 2 2.20 -18.69 -9.65
C TYR A 2 0.86 -18.59 -10.41
N LEU A 3 0.52 -19.62 -11.21
CA LEU A 3 -0.76 -19.68 -11.93
C LEU A 3 -1.98 -19.75 -11.00
N GLU A 4 -1.78 -20.19 -9.76
CA GLU A 4 -2.84 -20.22 -8.75
C GLU A 4 -3.04 -18.82 -8.14
N ALA A 5 -1.95 -18.09 -7.91
CA ALA A 5 -1.98 -16.69 -7.51
C ALA A 5 -2.76 -15.82 -8.52
N GLU A 6 -2.45 -15.97 -9.80
CA GLU A 6 -3.10 -15.25 -10.90
C GLU A 6 -4.58 -15.64 -11.03
N ARG A 7 -4.92 -16.93 -10.95
CA ARG A 7 -6.33 -17.36 -10.94
C ARG A 7 -7.10 -16.78 -9.77
N ARG A 8 -6.51 -16.78 -8.57
CA ARG A 8 -7.15 -16.24 -7.38
C ARG A 8 -7.32 -14.72 -7.49
N ALA A 9 -6.33 -13.99 -7.99
CA ALA A 9 -6.43 -12.55 -8.22
C ALA A 9 -7.54 -12.21 -9.23
N ALA A 10 -7.62 -12.94 -10.34
CA ALA A 10 -8.66 -12.76 -11.36
C ALA A 10 -10.07 -13.17 -10.86
N GLU A 11 -10.17 -14.26 -10.11
CA GLU A 11 -11.43 -14.67 -9.45
C GLU A 11 -11.89 -13.59 -8.47
N LEU A 12 -10.95 -12.99 -7.76
CA LEU A 12 -11.20 -11.97 -6.77
C LEU A 12 -11.63 -10.63 -7.38
N GLU A 13 -11.03 -10.23 -8.49
CA GLU A 13 -11.52 -9.11 -9.29
C GLU A 13 -12.97 -9.36 -9.74
N ARG A 14 -13.28 -10.58 -10.18
CA ARG A 14 -14.64 -10.97 -10.60
C ARG A 14 -15.65 -10.95 -9.45
N LEU A 15 -15.26 -11.41 -8.27
CA LEU A 15 -16.12 -11.45 -7.08
C LEU A 15 -16.37 -10.05 -6.52
N THR A 16 -15.38 -9.17 -6.60
CA THR A 16 -15.49 -7.80 -6.08
C THR A 16 -16.22 -6.83 -7.02
N THR A 17 -16.25 -7.13 -8.33
CA THR A 17 -17.01 -6.37 -9.35
C THR A 17 -18.46 -6.83 -9.50
N SER A 18 -18.82 -7.98 -8.94
CA SER A 18 -20.20 -8.48 -8.89
C SER A 18 -21.04 -7.65 -7.91
N SER A 19 -22.28 -7.33 -8.31
CA SER A 19 -23.26 -6.64 -7.44
C SER A 19 -23.72 -7.49 -6.24
N ASP A 20 -23.48 -8.80 -6.25
CA ASP A 20 -23.81 -9.72 -5.16
C ASP A 20 -22.61 -9.86 -4.21
N GLN A 21 -22.42 -8.86 -3.35
CA GLN A 21 -21.36 -8.86 -2.34
C GLN A 21 -21.79 -9.70 -1.13
N ASN A 22 -21.56 -11.02 -1.19
CA ASN A 22 -21.75 -11.91 -0.05
C ASN A 22 -20.63 -11.69 1.00
N PRO A 23 -20.95 -11.39 2.27
CA PRO A 23 -19.97 -11.15 3.33
C PRO A 23 -18.99 -12.31 3.58
N GLN A 24 -19.47 -13.55 3.50
CA GLN A 24 -18.61 -14.73 3.68
C GLN A 24 -17.58 -14.86 2.57
N THR A 25 -18.00 -14.55 1.33
CA THR A 25 -17.10 -14.55 0.18
C THR A 25 -16.02 -13.49 0.36
N LEU A 26 -16.34 -12.27 0.79
CA LEU A 26 -15.34 -11.20 1.01
C LEU A 26 -14.33 -11.51 2.13
N ARG A 27 -14.78 -12.18 3.20
CA ARG A 27 -13.86 -12.61 4.26
C ARG A 27 -12.87 -13.65 3.76
N GLN A 28 -13.35 -14.69 3.08
CA GLN A 28 -12.50 -15.72 2.49
C GLN A 28 -11.49 -15.12 1.51
N THR A 29 -11.99 -14.21 0.66
CA THR A 29 -11.26 -13.41 -0.32
C THR A 29 -10.09 -12.61 0.30
N THR A 30 -10.32 -11.95 1.44
CA THR A 30 -9.29 -11.16 2.14
C THR A 30 -8.18 -12.05 2.71
N ASN A 31 -8.55 -13.19 3.28
CA ASN A 31 -7.58 -14.17 3.78
C ASN A 31 -6.74 -14.78 2.65
N ASP A 32 -7.38 -15.09 1.52
CA ASP A 32 -6.72 -15.67 0.35
C ASP A 32 -5.71 -14.68 -0.29
N LEU A 33 -6.02 -13.37 -0.34
CA LEU A 33 -5.08 -12.35 -0.82
C LEU A 33 -3.77 -12.32 -0.04
N THR A 34 -3.88 -12.38 1.29
CA THR A 34 -2.72 -12.31 2.19
C THR A 34 -1.76 -13.47 1.95
N HIS A 35 -2.31 -14.68 1.77
CA HIS A 35 -1.52 -15.87 1.47
C HIS A 35 -0.84 -15.81 0.10
N VAL A 36 -1.55 -15.35 -0.92
CA VAL A 36 -1.03 -15.30 -2.30
C VAL A 36 0.13 -14.31 -2.44
N LEU A 37 0.01 -13.11 -1.84
CA LEU A 37 1.04 -12.08 -1.96
C LEU A 37 2.33 -12.45 -1.20
N THR A 38 2.19 -13.01 0.01
CA THR A 38 3.33 -13.50 0.79
C THR A 38 4.17 -14.49 -0.01
N PHE A 39 3.50 -15.41 -0.73
CA PHE A 39 4.17 -16.42 -1.55
C PHE A 39 4.80 -15.82 -2.82
N ALA A 40 4.06 -14.98 -3.55
CA ALA A 40 4.52 -14.39 -4.81
C ALA A 40 5.75 -13.48 -4.64
N LEU A 41 5.86 -12.79 -3.50
CA LEU A 41 7.02 -11.93 -3.19
C LEU A 41 8.22 -12.74 -2.66
N GLN A 42 8.00 -13.87 -1.96
CA GLN A 42 9.08 -14.74 -1.49
C GLN A 42 9.83 -15.45 -2.63
N ASP A 43 9.12 -15.90 -3.68
CA ASP A 43 9.71 -16.64 -4.81
C ASP A 43 10.70 -15.79 -5.64
N GLN A 44 10.56 -14.45 -5.60
CA GLN A 44 11.50 -13.52 -6.24
C GLN A 44 12.87 -13.43 -5.54
N ARG A 45 12.97 -13.76 -4.25
CA ARG A 45 14.27 -13.77 -3.55
C ARG A 45 15.19 -14.88 -4.05
N VAL A 46 14.62 -15.94 -4.63
CA VAL A 46 15.36 -17.15 -5.03
C VAL A 46 15.81 -17.08 -6.50
N SER A 47 15.21 -16.21 -7.31
CA SER A 47 15.44 -16.14 -8.77
C SER A 47 16.49 -15.09 -9.19
N HIS A 48 17.63 -15.05 -8.50
CA HIS A 48 18.89 -14.51 -9.04
C HIS A 48 19.93 -15.62 -9.26
N PRO A 49 19.83 -16.39 -10.34
CA PRO A 49 20.93 -17.22 -10.79
C PRO A 49 21.92 -16.36 -11.59
N SER A 50 23.04 -15.99 -10.95
CA SER A 50 24.28 -15.77 -11.70
C SER A 50 24.70 -17.11 -12.31
N SER A 51 24.50 -17.30 -13.62
CA SER A 51 25.06 -18.45 -14.33
C SER A 51 25.38 -18.16 -15.81
N PRO A 52 26.43 -18.79 -16.37
CA PRO A 52 27.09 -18.39 -17.62
C PRO A 52 26.45 -19.04 -18.87
N PRO A 53 26.84 -18.63 -20.09
CA PRO A 53 26.19 -19.11 -21.31
C PRO A 53 26.62 -20.54 -21.66
N GLY A 54 25.72 -21.49 -21.49
CA GLY A 54 25.81 -22.85 -22.03
C GLY A 54 24.78 -23.07 -23.13
N ARG A 55 25.26 -23.30 -24.36
CA ARG A 55 24.48 -23.65 -25.56
C ARG A 55 23.87 -25.05 -25.42
N THR A 56 22.56 -25.17 -25.64
CA THR A 56 21.96 -26.38 -26.24
C THR A 56 20.64 -26.06 -26.92
N THR A 57 20.54 -26.48 -28.18
CA THR A 57 19.40 -26.32 -29.09
C THR A 57 18.47 -27.52 -28.94
N PHE A 58 17.21 -27.31 -28.56
CA PHE A 58 16.12 -28.27 -28.79
C PHE A 58 14.87 -27.50 -29.22
N ALA A 59 14.37 -27.81 -30.42
CA ALA A 59 13.11 -27.30 -30.93
C ALA A 59 11.95 -28.11 -30.31
N SER A 60 11.05 -27.42 -29.62
CA SER A 60 9.79 -27.97 -29.10
C SER A 60 8.61 -27.10 -29.58
N PRO A 61 7.38 -27.64 -29.61
CA PRO A 61 6.24 -27.03 -30.28
C PRO A 61 5.86 -25.70 -29.62
N ARG A 62 5.45 -24.72 -30.44
CA ARG A 62 4.90 -23.43 -29.99
C ARG A 62 3.58 -23.63 -29.24
N VAL A 63 3.67 -24.00 -27.96
CA VAL A 63 2.68 -23.58 -26.98
C VAL A 63 2.80 -22.07 -26.91
N ARG A 64 1.67 -21.37 -27.05
CA ARG A 64 1.59 -19.92 -26.88
C ARG A 64 2.05 -19.64 -25.45
N SER A 65 3.33 -19.33 -25.31
CA SER A 65 3.95 -18.98 -24.04
C SER A 65 3.34 -17.65 -23.61
N GLN A 66 2.25 -17.72 -22.85
CA GLN A 66 1.85 -16.62 -22.00
C GLN A 66 3.02 -16.46 -21.04
N ARG A 67 3.80 -15.39 -21.26
CA ARG A 67 4.85 -14.99 -20.34
C ARG A 67 4.19 -14.88 -18.97
N PRO A 68 4.73 -15.50 -17.90
CA PRO A 68 4.17 -15.33 -16.58
C PRO A 68 4.09 -13.82 -16.29
N PRO A 69 2.97 -13.32 -15.73
CA PRO A 69 2.85 -11.93 -15.37
C PRO A 69 4.06 -11.45 -14.54
N SER A 70 4.37 -10.17 -14.65
CA SER A 70 5.42 -9.60 -13.81
C SER A 70 4.90 -9.45 -12.38
N SER A 71 5.75 -9.51 -11.35
CA SER A 71 5.31 -9.26 -9.97
C SER A 71 4.68 -7.88 -9.77
N ARG A 72 5.05 -6.92 -10.61
CA ARG A 72 4.35 -5.64 -10.69
C ARG A 72 2.89 -5.80 -11.11
N GLN A 73 2.62 -6.63 -12.12
CA GLN A 73 1.26 -6.90 -12.57
C GLN A 73 0.43 -7.58 -11.47
N ILE A 74 0.99 -8.57 -10.76
CA ILE A 74 0.33 -9.19 -9.61
C ILE A 74 -0.01 -8.14 -8.54
N ALA A 75 0.95 -7.27 -8.22
CA ALA A 75 0.72 -6.20 -7.26
C ALA A 75 -0.38 -5.23 -7.73
N GLU A 76 -0.40 -4.86 -9.01
CA GLU A 76 -1.45 -4.00 -9.59
C GLU A 76 -2.85 -4.64 -9.50
N GLU A 77 -2.96 -5.93 -9.79
CA GLU A 77 -4.20 -6.71 -9.65
C GLU A 77 -4.66 -6.76 -8.18
N MET A 78 -3.73 -6.97 -7.24
CA MET A 78 -4.02 -7.01 -5.80
C MET A 78 -4.42 -5.64 -5.23
N MET A 79 -3.76 -4.56 -5.65
CA MET A 79 -4.16 -3.21 -5.24
C MET A 79 -5.53 -2.84 -5.83
N THR A 80 -5.86 -3.33 -7.04
CA THR A 80 -7.18 -3.17 -7.65
C THR A 80 -8.25 -3.91 -6.86
N ALA A 81 -7.97 -5.14 -6.47
CA ALA A 81 -8.79 -5.92 -5.57
C ALA A 81 -9.08 -5.24 -4.23
N ILE A 82 -8.04 -4.73 -3.55
CA ILE A 82 -8.18 -3.95 -2.31
C ILE A 82 -9.01 -2.68 -2.57
N SER A 83 -8.78 -2.00 -3.69
CA SER A 83 -9.57 -0.83 -4.10
C SER A 83 -11.05 -1.14 -4.29
N ASN A 84 -11.39 -2.29 -4.85
CA ASN A 84 -12.78 -2.72 -5.01
C ASN A 84 -13.41 -3.02 -3.65
N LEU A 85 -12.67 -3.66 -2.73
CA LEU A 85 -13.11 -3.89 -1.36
C LEU A 85 -13.36 -2.56 -0.62
N LEU A 86 -12.47 -1.57 -0.77
CA LEU A 86 -12.68 -0.21 -0.25
C LEU A 86 -13.89 0.50 -0.89
N GLY A 87 -14.24 0.14 -2.12
CA GLY A 87 -15.43 0.58 -2.83
C GLY A 87 -16.73 -0.06 -2.34
N ALA A 88 -16.66 -1.24 -1.71
CA ALA A 88 -17.80 -2.03 -1.26
C ALA A 88 -18.69 -1.29 -0.24
N ASN A 89 -19.93 -1.77 -0.07
CA ASN A 89 -20.86 -1.19 0.89
C ASN A 89 -20.35 -1.39 2.33
N VAL A 90 -20.49 -0.35 3.16
CA VAL A 90 -20.06 -0.36 4.56
C VAL A 90 -20.70 -1.49 5.35
N SER A 91 -22.01 -1.72 5.15
CA SER A 91 -22.73 -2.77 5.86
C SER A 91 -22.16 -4.16 5.58
N VAL A 92 -21.74 -4.38 4.32
CA VAL A 92 -21.12 -5.63 3.89
C VAL A 92 -19.74 -5.79 4.52
N LEU A 93 -18.94 -4.72 4.56
CA LEU A 93 -17.62 -4.74 5.21
C LEU A 93 -17.73 -5.00 6.72
N GLU A 94 -18.70 -4.39 7.40
CA GLU A 94 -18.93 -4.61 8.83
C GLU A 94 -19.33 -6.07 9.12
N GLU A 95 -20.19 -6.66 8.30
CA GLU A 95 -20.61 -8.05 8.45
C GLU A 95 -19.47 -9.04 8.13
N SER A 96 -18.63 -8.71 7.15
CA SER A 96 -17.50 -9.55 6.74
C SER A 96 -16.32 -9.51 7.70
N ASP A 97 -16.15 -8.40 8.41
CA ASP A 97 -15.01 -8.12 9.28
C ASP A 97 -15.46 -7.51 10.63
N PRO A 98 -16.13 -8.31 11.47
CA PRO A 98 -16.63 -7.83 12.76
C PRO A 98 -15.51 -7.47 13.75
N ASN A 99 -14.32 -8.05 13.56
CA ASN A 99 -13.18 -7.88 14.47
C ASN A 99 -12.18 -6.80 14.02
N GLY A 100 -12.29 -6.28 12.80
CA GLY A 100 -11.29 -5.34 12.25
C GLY A 100 -10.01 -6.02 11.74
N GLU A 101 -10.03 -7.33 11.55
CA GLU A 101 -8.87 -8.12 11.08
C GLU A 101 -8.54 -7.82 9.62
N ALA A 102 -9.55 -7.47 8.81
CA ALA A 102 -9.35 -7.19 7.39
C ALA A 102 -8.49 -5.93 7.17
N ALA A 103 -8.66 -4.90 8.00
CA ALA A 103 -7.86 -3.69 7.92
C ALA A 103 -6.36 -3.98 8.10
N GLN A 104 -6.04 -4.82 9.09
CA GLN A 104 -4.67 -5.22 9.37
C GLN A 104 -4.10 -6.11 8.26
N ALA A 105 -4.86 -7.11 7.79
CA ALA A 105 -4.44 -7.96 6.68
C ALA A 105 -4.15 -7.16 5.39
N ILE A 106 -5.01 -6.19 5.06
CA ILE A 106 -4.82 -5.31 3.90
C ILE A 106 -3.58 -4.44 4.08
N TYR A 107 -3.37 -3.88 5.27
CA TYR A 107 -2.18 -3.12 5.56
C TYR A 107 -0.91 -3.97 5.44
N ASP A 108 -0.94 -5.20 5.94
CA ASP A 108 0.18 -6.15 5.84
C ASP A 108 0.52 -6.50 4.40
N VAL A 109 -0.51 -6.68 3.56
CA VAL A 109 -0.33 -6.88 2.11
C VAL A 109 0.37 -5.68 1.46
N ILE A 110 -0.10 -4.46 1.77
CA ILE A 110 0.51 -3.23 1.28
C ILE A 110 1.97 -3.14 1.75
N ASN A 111 2.20 -3.37 3.04
CA ASN A 111 3.50 -3.27 3.67
C ASN A 111 4.50 -4.30 3.12
N SER A 112 4.07 -5.54 2.88
CA SER A 112 4.91 -6.57 2.26
C SER A 112 5.30 -6.17 0.84
N PHE A 113 4.34 -5.74 0.01
CA PHE A 113 4.65 -5.23 -1.33
C PHE A 113 5.65 -4.08 -1.28
N THR A 114 5.39 -3.04 -0.48
CA THR A 114 6.28 -1.89 -0.40
C THR A 114 7.63 -2.21 0.23
N ASN A 115 7.75 -3.28 1.02
CA ASN A 115 9.03 -3.72 1.59
C ASN A 115 9.88 -4.55 0.65
N ASP A 116 9.25 -5.38 -0.18
CA ASP A 116 9.95 -6.40 -0.96
C ASP A 116 10.10 -6.04 -2.44
N VAL A 117 9.36 -5.05 -2.95
CA VAL A 117 9.47 -4.61 -4.35
C VAL A 117 10.92 -4.17 -4.66
N PRO A 118 11.54 -4.68 -5.75
CA PRO A 118 12.90 -4.29 -6.11
C PRO A 118 12.94 -2.83 -6.56
N LEU A 119 13.84 -2.05 -5.95
CA LEU A 119 14.05 -0.63 -6.24
C LEU A 119 15.54 -0.33 -6.25
N GLU A 120 15.97 0.49 -7.20
CA GLU A 120 17.31 1.09 -7.21
C GLU A 120 17.35 2.33 -6.29
N PRO A 121 18.50 2.71 -5.72
CA PRO A 121 18.61 3.94 -4.93
C PRO A 121 18.17 5.18 -5.72
N GLY A 122 17.32 6.02 -5.11
CA GLY A 122 16.69 7.18 -5.73
C GLY A 122 15.49 6.85 -6.63
N SER A 123 15.07 5.58 -6.70
CA SER A 123 13.92 5.17 -7.50
C SER A 123 12.64 5.03 -6.67
N THR A 124 11.51 5.07 -7.37
CA THR A 124 10.18 5.01 -6.79
C THR A 124 9.31 4.04 -7.58
N VAL A 125 8.45 3.31 -6.89
CA VAL A 125 7.32 2.61 -7.50
C VAL A 125 6.04 3.10 -6.85
N ALA A 126 5.01 3.34 -7.66
CA ALA A 126 3.69 3.73 -7.19
C ALA A 126 2.62 2.93 -7.94
N ILE A 127 1.60 2.52 -7.20
CA ILE A 127 0.38 1.91 -7.73
C ILE A 127 -0.79 2.79 -7.29
N ARG A 128 -1.58 3.23 -8.26
CA ARG A 128 -2.75 4.07 -8.04
C ARG A 128 -3.98 3.38 -8.57
N THR A 129 -5.02 3.33 -7.75
CA THR A 129 -6.35 2.84 -8.09
C THR A 129 -7.40 3.90 -7.75
N GLU A 130 -8.69 3.56 -7.83
CA GLU A 130 -9.76 4.51 -7.51
C GLU A 130 -9.83 4.84 -6.02
N ASN A 131 -9.62 3.87 -5.13
CA ASN A 131 -9.79 4.04 -3.68
C ASN A 131 -8.48 3.92 -2.89
N LEU A 132 -7.36 3.63 -3.54
CA LEU A 132 -6.07 3.38 -2.91
C LEU A 132 -4.92 3.96 -3.73
N PHE A 133 -3.93 4.51 -3.03
CA PHE A 133 -2.63 4.85 -3.57
C PHE A 133 -1.55 4.25 -2.68
N VAL A 134 -0.58 3.57 -3.28
CA VAL A 134 0.55 2.97 -2.58
C VAL A 134 1.83 3.38 -3.29
N GLN A 135 2.83 3.79 -2.51
CA GLN A 135 4.15 4.17 -3.01
C GLN A 135 5.25 3.61 -2.13
N ALA A 136 6.32 3.13 -2.76
CA ALA A 136 7.58 2.83 -2.11
C ALA A 136 8.69 3.63 -2.80
N GLU A 137 9.58 4.20 -1.99
CA GLU A 137 10.70 5.02 -2.46
C GLU A 137 11.97 4.58 -1.76
N GLU A 138 13.02 4.36 -2.54
CA GLU A 138 14.35 4.07 -2.00
C GLU A 138 15.16 5.38 -1.99
N ILE A 139 15.42 5.92 -0.81
CA ILE A 139 16.23 7.13 -0.65
C ILE A 139 17.71 6.77 -0.66
N ASP A 140 18.46 7.48 -1.50
CA ASP A 140 19.93 7.48 -1.43
C ASP A 140 20.36 8.17 -0.12
N PRO A 141 21.05 7.46 0.80
CA PRO A 141 21.49 8.03 2.08
C PRO A 141 22.38 9.26 1.90
N ARG A 142 23.03 9.46 0.74
CA ARG A 142 23.83 10.65 0.43
C ARG A 142 22.99 11.91 0.18
N GLN A 143 21.69 11.76 -0.03
CA GLN A 143 20.76 12.85 -0.31
C GLN A 143 19.93 13.28 0.91
N VAL A 144 20.06 12.55 2.03
CA VAL A 144 19.29 12.78 3.27
C VAL A 144 19.50 14.18 3.87
N ASP A 145 20.66 14.79 3.68
CA ASP A 145 21.01 16.08 4.29
C ASP A 145 20.37 17.32 3.61
N ARG A 146 19.53 17.14 2.58
CA ARG A 146 19.20 18.26 1.68
C ARG A 146 17.80 18.84 1.77
N GLN A 147 16.82 18.23 2.45
CA GLN A 147 15.48 18.82 2.64
C GLN A 147 14.57 17.96 3.52
N ALA A 148 13.56 18.62 4.12
CA ALA A 148 12.37 17.93 4.62
C ALA A 148 11.71 17.12 3.50
N LEU A 149 11.38 15.89 3.82
CA LEU A 149 10.85 14.93 2.87
C LEU A 149 9.34 15.09 2.79
N VAL A 150 8.85 15.39 1.59
CA VAL A 150 7.44 15.68 1.34
C VAL A 150 6.87 14.63 0.41
N PHE A 151 5.83 13.94 0.88
CA PHE A 151 5.03 13.06 0.06
C PHE A 151 3.73 13.70 -0.37
N SER A 152 3.44 13.63 -1.66
CA SER A 152 2.14 13.94 -2.26
C SER A 152 1.90 12.95 -3.41
N PRO A 153 0.76 12.24 -3.47
CA PRO A 153 0.46 11.25 -4.50
C PRO A 153 0.62 11.69 -5.97
N GLY A 154 0.69 12.99 -6.27
CA GLY A 154 0.76 13.55 -7.61
C GLY A 154 2.04 14.33 -7.95
N SER A 155 3.05 14.40 -7.07
CA SER A 155 4.28 15.18 -7.34
C SER A 155 5.10 14.65 -8.54
N HIS A 156 4.97 13.37 -8.89
CA HIS A 156 5.74 12.73 -9.96
C HIS A 156 4.96 12.45 -11.25
N GLN A 157 3.64 12.67 -11.26
CA GLN A 157 2.81 12.39 -12.42
C GLN A 157 2.36 13.70 -13.08
N ARG A 158 3.17 14.16 -14.03
CA ARG A 158 2.84 15.27 -14.93
C ARG A 158 1.45 15.06 -15.54
N GLU A 159 0.54 15.97 -15.23
CA GLU A 159 -0.65 16.34 -15.99
C GLU A 159 -1.41 15.19 -16.70
N ILE A 160 -2.35 14.57 -15.98
CA ILE A 160 -3.53 14.00 -16.62
C ILE A 160 -4.76 14.64 -15.97
N ASN A 161 -5.28 15.69 -16.63
CA ASN A 161 -6.53 16.40 -16.35
C ASN A 161 -6.62 17.11 -14.98
N SER A 162 -6.31 18.40 -15.02
CA SER A 162 -6.12 19.37 -13.93
C SER A 162 -7.36 19.77 -13.11
N SER A 163 -8.45 19.00 -13.13
CA SER A 163 -9.64 19.25 -12.31
C SER A 163 -9.77 18.35 -11.07
N ARG A 164 -8.93 17.32 -10.91
CA ARG A 164 -8.87 16.47 -9.69
C ARG A 164 -7.73 16.82 -8.73
N LEU A 165 -6.90 17.81 -9.06
CA LEU A 165 -5.60 18.09 -8.39
C LEU A 165 -5.67 18.93 -7.09
N SER A 166 -6.80 19.49 -6.66
CA SER A 166 -6.76 20.51 -5.60
C SER A 166 -6.74 19.99 -4.14
N TRP A 167 -6.74 18.68 -3.88
CA TRP A 167 -6.95 18.14 -2.53
C TRP A 167 -6.18 16.84 -2.23
N GLU A 168 -4.95 16.67 -2.72
CA GLU A 168 -4.17 15.45 -2.43
C GLU A 168 -3.67 15.42 -0.96
N PRO A 169 -3.66 14.24 -0.31
CA PRO A 169 -3.06 14.10 1.01
C PRO A 169 -1.56 14.40 0.92
N ARG A 170 -1.05 15.20 1.87
CA ARG A 170 0.37 15.53 1.97
C ARG A 170 0.92 15.06 3.30
N LEU A 171 2.11 14.47 3.29
CA LEU A 171 2.87 14.17 4.50
C LEU A 171 4.24 14.85 4.41
N GLU A 172 4.66 15.49 5.48
CA GLU A 172 5.95 16.14 5.60
C GLU A 172 6.69 15.55 6.80
N PHE A 173 7.83 14.94 6.52
CA PHE A 173 8.70 14.34 7.50
C PHE A 173 9.80 15.33 7.89
N PRO A 174 9.94 15.66 9.19
CA PRO A 174 11.07 16.45 9.66
C PRO A 174 12.39 15.73 9.37
N GLU A 175 13.46 16.49 9.13
CA GLU A 175 14.80 15.96 8.85
C GLU A 175 15.30 15.01 9.94
N GLU A 176 14.88 15.22 11.19
CA GLU A 176 15.20 14.37 12.34
C GLU A 176 14.90 12.89 12.06
N ILE A 177 13.77 12.60 11.40
CA ILE A 177 13.34 11.23 11.08
C ILE A 177 14.37 10.54 10.19
N LEU A 178 14.85 11.24 9.17
CA LEU A 178 15.83 10.66 8.24
C LEU A 178 17.17 10.44 8.93
N LYS A 179 17.61 11.37 9.77
CA LYS A 179 18.84 11.23 10.56
C LYS A 179 18.75 10.03 11.50
N MET A 180 17.63 9.85 12.20
CA MET A 180 17.38 8.69 13.06
C MET A 180 17.36 7.37 12.29
N ALA A 181 16.67 7.35 11.14
CA ALA A 181 16.54 6.17 10.31
C ALA A 181 17.88 5.74 9.69
N SER A 182 18.64 6.69 9.15
CA SER A 182 19.99 6.42 8.64
C SER A 182 20.94 5.95 9.74
N ALA A 183 20.81 6.47 10.97
CA ALA A 183 21.59 6.00 12.11
C ALA A 183 21.22 4.56 12.53
N ALA A 184 19.94 4.19 12.44
CA ALA A 184 19.44 2.87 12.83
C ALA A 184 19.79 1.76 11.82
N LEU A 185 19.74 2.05 10.51
CA LEU A 185 20.02 1.09 9.44
C LEU A 185 21.53 0.91 9.16
N GLY A 186 22.35 1.88 9.57
CA GLY A 186 23.80 1.88 9.31
C GLY A 186 24.16 2.54 7.97
N ARG A 187 25.45 2.86 7.80
CA ARG A 187 25.94 3.79 6.74
C ARG A 187 25.77 3.31 5.29
N ASN A 188 25.49 2.04 5.07
CA ASN A 188 25.44 1.43 3.73
C ASN A 188 24.06 0.89 3.36
N GLU A 189 23.09 0.97 4.26
CA GLU A 189 21.72 0.56 3.97
C GLU A 189 20.95 1.75 3.41
N SER A 190 20.28 1.51 2.29
CA SER A 190 19.38 2.49 1.70
C SER A 190 18.10 2.58 2.52
N LEU A 191 17.60 3.81 2.65
CA LEU A 191 16.43 4.10 3.45
C LEU A 191 15.19 3.89 2.57
N ARG A 192 14.30 2.98 2.98
CA ARG A 192 13.08 2.72 2.23
C ARG A 192 11.87 3.33 2.92
N LEU A 193 11.19 4.21 2.20
CA LEU A 193 9.96 4.85 2.62
C LEU A 193 8.77 4.18 1.97
N GLN A 194 7.71 4.09 2.74
CA GLN A 194 6.48 3.45 2.34
C GLN A 194 5.34 4.41 2.65
N PHE A 195 4.44 4.58 1.69
CA PHE A 195 3.31 5.47 1.81
C PHE A 195 2.07 4.78 1.27
N ALA A 196 0.96 4.91 1.98
CA ALA A 196 -0.35 4.50 1.53
C ALA A 196 -1.38 5.60 1.82
N ALA A 197 -2.24 5.88 0.85
CA ALA A 197 -3.40 6.75 1.02
C ALA A 197 -4.67 6.03 0.60
N PHE A 198 -5.66 6.05 1.49
CA PHE A 198 -6.97 5.45 1.30
C PHE A 198 -8.00 6.58 1.12
N GLU A 199 -8.87 6.45 0.13
CA GLU A 199 -9.90 7.46 -0.15
C GLU A 199 -11.02 7.51 0.89
N ASN A 200 -11.16 6.45 1.72
CA ASN A 200 -12.17 6.35 2.76
C ASN A 200 -11.65 5.61 4.00
N ASP A 201 -12.37 5.73 5.12
CA ASP A 201 -12.02 5.18 6.42
C ASP A 201 -12.75 3.88 6.76
N LYS A 202 -13.43 3.24 5.80
CA LYS A 202 -14.35 2.12 6.07
C LYS A 202 -13.70 0.93 6.77
N LEU A 203 -12.41 0.70 6.51
CA LEU A 203 -11.61 -0.34 7.16
C LEU A 203 -11.16 0.06 8.56
N PHE A 204 -11.00 1.35 8.82
CA PHE A 204 -10.39 1.89 10.05
C PHE A 204 -11.41 2.49 11.01
N ALA A 205 -12.69 2.51 10.64
CA ALA A 205 -13.74 3.06 11.47
C ALA A 205 -14.07 2.10 12.63
N ARG A 206 -14.18 2.65 13.84
CA ARG A 206 -14.63 1.90 15.02
C ARG A 206 -16.04 1.35 14.80
N ARG A 207 -16.17 0.03 14.87
CA ARG A 207 -17.43 -0.72 14.63
C ARG A 207 -18.51 -0.31 15.64
N GLY A 208 -19.75 -0.16 15.18
CA GLY A 208 -20.91 0.15 16.02
C GLY A 208 -21.16 1.65 16.30
N ASP A 209 -20.29 2.55 15.84
CA ASP A 209 -20.42 3.99 16.11
C ASP A 209 -21.52 4.68 15.28
N GLY A 210 -22.17 3.98 14.35
CA GLY A 210 -23.25 4.51 13.48
C GLY A 210 -22.84 5.69 12.58
N LYS A 211 -21.56 6.07 12.61
CA LYS A 211 -20.95 7.19 11.88
C LYS A 211 -20.00 6.71 10.77
N GLN A 212 -20.03 5.43 10.43
CA GLN A 212 -19.16 4.78 9.44
C GLN A 212 -19.53 5.17 8.00
N GLY A 213 -18.57 5.03 7.07
CA GLY A 213 -18.78 5.38 5.66
C GLY A 213 -18.62 6.85 5.33
N ARG A 214 -18.06 7.63 6.26
CA ARG A 214 -17.73 9.02 5.99
C ARG A 214 -16.53 9.02 5.04
N ARG A 215 -16.52 9.88 4.02
CA ARG A 215 -15.43 10.03 3.04
C ARG A 215 -14.17 10.66 3.67
N ARG A 216 -13.72 10.12 4.80
CA ARG A 216 -12.49 10.54 5.48
C ARG A 216 -11.35 9.80 4.83
N ARG A 217 -10.36 10.52 4.36
CA ARG A 217 -9.14 9.91 3.85
C ARG A 217 -8.28 9.45 5.01
N VAL A 218 -7.57 8.36 4.77
CA VAL A 218 -6.59 7.80 5.70
C VAL A 218 -5.25 7.80 5.01
N VAL A 219 -4.21 8.19 5.75
CA VAL A 219 -2.83 8.11 5.27
C VAL A 219 -2.02 7.28 6.26
N ALA A 220 -1.14 6.46 5.71
CA ALA A 220 -0.17 5.71 6.46
C ALA A 220 1.19 5.90 5.82
N ALA A 221 2.21 5.96 6.66
CA ALA A 221 3.56 5.97 6.20
C ALA A 221 4.51 5.33 7.21
N SER A 222 5.55 4.70 6.69
CA SER A 222 6.51 3.95 7.48
C SER A 222 7.89 3.96 6.81
N ILE A 223 8.91 3.67 7.61
CA ILE A 223 10.28 3.48 7.17
C ILE A 223 10.67 2.04 7.44
N ARG A 224 11.13 1.33 6.42
CA ARG A 224 11.48 -0.10 6.55
C ARG A 224 12.52 -0.29 7.64
N GLY A 225 12.22 -1.19 8.58
CA GLY A 225 13.16 -1.61 9.62
C GLY A 225 13.45 -0.56 10.69
N VAL A 226 12.77 0.60 10.68
CA VAL A 226 13.04 1.69 11.63
C VAL A 226 11.78 2.02 12.41
N ARG A 227 11.92 2.05 13.74
CA ARG A 227 10.93 2.63 14.63
C ARG A 227 11.33 4.05 15.00
N VAL A 228 10.50 5.02 14.62
CA VAL A 228 10.70 6.43 14.93
C VAL A 228 9.79 6.82 16.09
N GLN A 229 10.34 7.45 17.11
CA GLN A 229 9.62 7.89 18.31
C GLN A 229 10.29 9.10 18.95
N ASN A 230 9.55 9.85 19.78
CA ASN A 230 10.05 11.01 20.54
C ASN A 230 10.64 12.12 19.67
N LEU A 231 10.01 12.40 18.53
CA LEU A 231 10.42 13.49 17.66
C LEU A 231 10.27 14.84 18.35
N THR A 232 11.24 15.71 18.13
CA THR A 232 11.18 17.11 18.59
C THR A 232 10.28 17.95 17.69
N ASP A 233 10.39 17.75 16.38
CA ASP A 233 9.49 18.30 15.38
C ASP A 233 8.44 17.25 14.97
N PRO A 234 7.14 17.60 14.91
CA PRO A 234 6.12 16.62 14.55
C PRO A 234 6.15 16.30 13.05
N VAL A 235 5.69 15.08 12.71
CA VAL A 235 5.25 14.80 11.34
C VAL A 235 4.03 15.68 11.04
N VAL A 236 4.09 16.45 9.96
CA VAL A 236 2.98 17.29 9.52
C VAL A 236 2.25 16.58 8.42
N TYR A 237 0.93 16.45 8.54
CA TYR A 237 0.10 15.91 7.49
C TYR A 237 -1.03 16.87 7.16
N THR A 238 -1.38 16.94 5.88
CA THR A 238 -2.48 17.75 5.38
C THR A 238 -3.48 16.85 4.69
N LEU A 239 -4.71 16.83 5.19
CA LEU A 239 -5.82 16.09 4.61
C LEU A 239 -6.94 17.05 4.22
N PRO A 240 -7.66 16.75 3.13
CA PRO A 240 -8.87 17.47 2.79
C PRO A 240 -9.89 17.40 3.94
N ASN A 241 -10.46 18.53 4.34
CA ASN A 241 -11.58 18.54 5.28
C ASN A 241 -12.90 18.41 4.49
N PRO A 242 -13.59 17.26 4.52
CA PRO A 242 -14.85 17.10 3.81
C PRO A 242 -16.02 17.86 4.46
N TRP A 243 -15.84 18.44 5.66
CA TRP A 243 -16.86 19.25 6.35
C TRP A 243 -16.28 20.59 6.84
N PRO A 244 -16.25 21.63 5.99
CA PRO A 244 -15.82 22.95 6.42
C PRO A 244 -16.66 23.46 7.60
N GLY A 245 -16.02 24.13 8.55
CA GLY A 245 -16.67 24.70 9.73
C GLY A 245 -16.93 23.73 10.90
N ARG A 246 -16.56 22.45 10.77
CA ARG A 246 -16.61 21.50 11.90
C ARG A 246 -15.25 21.42 12.61
N LYS A 247 -15.29 21.20 13.93
CA LYS A 247 -14.09 20.84 14.70
C LYS A 247 -13.59 19.48 14.20
N VAL A 248 -12.28 19.37 14.05
CA VAL A 248 -11.61 18.17 13.54
C VAL A 248 -10.67 17.65 14.63
N LEU A 249 -10.62 16.33 14.80
CA LEU A 249 -9.65 15.68 15.68
C LEU A 249 -8.66 14.88 14.84
N CYS A 250 -7.39 15.13 15.12
CA CYS A 250 -6.27 14.33 14.63
C CYS A 250 -6.15 13.10 15.52
N ILE A 251 -6.36 11.91 14.96
CA ILE A 251 -6.20 10.64 15.69
C ILE A 251 -5.21 9.75 14.92
N TYR A 252 -4.74 8.68 15.56
CA TYR A 252 -3.98 7.65 14.88
C TYR A 252 -4.43 6.27 15.34
N TRP A 253 -4.39 5.30 14.44
CA TRP A 253 -4.56 3.88 14.73
C TRP A 253 -3.32 3.41 15.46
N LYS A 254 -3.53 2.90 16.67
CA LYS A 254 -2.47 2.40 17.52
C LYS A 254 -2.46 0.88 17.42
N GLU A 255 -1.54 0.36 16.61
CA GLU A 255 -1.10 -1.02 16.71
C GLU A 255 0.36 -1.06 17.18
N GLU A 256 0.84 -2.23 17.62
CA GLU A 256 2.18 -2.36 18.19
C GLU A 256 3.31 -1.94 17.21
N VAL A 257 3.00 -1.80 15.93
CA VAL A 257 3.96 -1.61 14.84
C VAL A 257 3.71 -0.35 13.98
N ILE A 258 2.52 0.27 14.00
CA ILE A 258 2.12 1.26 12.97
C ILE A 258 1.49 2.52 13.57
N ALA A 259 1.81 3.69 13.01
CA ALA A 259 1.06 4.92 13.18
C ALA A 259 0.24 5.20 11.90
N ILE A 260 -1.03 4.76 11.87
CA ILE A 260 -1.96 5.16 10.79
C ILE A 260 -2.62 6.44 11.27
N ILE A 261 -2.60 7.53 10.51
CA ILE A 261 -3.25 8.76 10.98
C ILE A 261 -4.69 8.79 10.49
N LEU A 262 -5.61 8.79 11.44
CA LEU A 262 -7.04 8.82 11.21
C LEU A 262 -7.61 10.22 11.47
N TRP A 263 -8.75 10.49 10.85
CA TRP A 263 -9.52 11.71 11.07
C TRP A 263 -10.72 11.36 11.96
N GLY A 264 -10.91 12.05 13.09
CA GLY A 264 -11.95 11.77 14.09
C GLY A 264 -12.90 12.96 14.31
N GLY A 265 -14.20 12.68 14.48
CA GLY A 265 -15.24 13.66 14.85
C GLY A 265 -16.57 13.00 15.22
#